data_AF-A0A7L4ZJN9-F1
#
_entry.id   AF-A0A7L4ZJN9-F1
#
_cell.length_a   1.000
_cell.length_b   1.000
_cell.length_c   1.000
_cell.angle_alpha   90.00
_cell.angle_beta   90.00
_cell.angle_gamma   90.00
#
_symmetry.space_group_name_H-M   'P 1'
#
loop_
_entity.id
_entity.type
_entity.pdbx_description
1 polymer ?
#
loop_
_entity_poly.entity_id
_entity_poly.type
_entity_poly.pdbx_seq_one_letter_code
_entity_poly.pdbx_strand_id
1 'polypeptide(L)'
;MRFLKILLILFSIIIIGAVIYVYWFEFSKTSETSVSIYLHAYLGFGFISSVINIIYHIISFRFYRREEKRNLDKKLSKILWIGTICFSAFLVYVGGTTLYSIMLFMGEFGYQVKDIFLALLFLVPGFFGLLEASLLKKRIKRLKTERDLTEEINDIGSSIT
;
A
#
# COMPACT_ATOMS: atom_id res chain seq x y z
N MET A 1 5.76 12.11 7.37
CA MET A 1 5.47 10.65 7.47
C MET A 1 4.12 10.34 8.09
N ARG A 2 3.72 10.92 9.24
CA ARG A 2 2.42 10.59 9.88
C ARG A 2 1.21 10.93 9.00
N PHE A 3 1.17 12.14 8.44
CA PHE A 3 0.12 12.57 7.51
C PHE A 3 0.01 11.64 6.29
N LEU A 4 1.14 11.35 5.64
CA LEU A 4 1.20 10.44 4.49
C LEU A 4 0.62 9.05 4.80
N LYS A 5 0.95 8.47 5.96
CA LYS A 5 0.40 7.18 6.38
C LYS A 5 -1.11 7.23 6.62
N ILE A 6 -1.61 8.29 7.25
CA ILE A 6 -3.06 8.47 7.47
C ILE A 6 -3.77 8.56 6.11
N LEU A 7 -3.22 9.35 5.19
CA LEU A 7 -3.73 9.47 3.83
C LEU A 7 -3.76 8.10 3.13
N LEU A 8 -2.68 7.32 3.18
CA LEU A 8 -2.62 5.99 2.57
C LEU A 8 -3.61 4.99 3.22
N ILE A 9 -3.83 5.07 4.53
CA ILE A 9 -4.88 4.28 5.21
C ILE A 9 -6.26 4.68 4.68
N LEU A 10 -6.56 5.98 4.58
CA LEU A 10 -7.84 6.46 4.05
C LEU A 10 -8.07 5.98 2.62
N PHE A 11 -7.03 6.01 1.78
CA PHE A 11 -7.11 5.45 0.43
C PHE A 11 -7.40 3.95 0.43
N SER A 12 -6.74 3.16 1.27
CA SER A 12 -7.05 1.73 1.39
C SER A 12 -8.49 1.48 1.85
N ILE A 13 -9.03 2.31 2.75
CA ILE A 13 -10.44 2.25 3.16
C ILE A 13 -11.37 2.57 1.98
N ILE A 14 -11.06 3.59 1.18
CA ILE A 14 -11.82 3.92 -0.03
C ILE A 14 -11.84 2.74 -1.01
N ILE A 15 -10.71 2.07 -1.23
CA ILE A 15 -10.63 0.88 -2.10
C ILE A 15 -11.48 -0.27 -1.55
N ILE A 16 -11.41 -0.54 -0.24
CA ILE A 16 -12.27 -1.55 0.39
C ILE A 16 -13.75 -1.19 0.19
N GLY A 17 -14.13 0.07 0.41
CA GLY A 17 -15.49 0.55 0.18
C GLY A 17 -15.93 0.38 -1.27
N ALA A 18 -15.07 0.68 -2.23
CA ALA A 18 -15.34 0.49 -3.66
C ALA A 18 -15.52 -0.99 -4.02
N VAL A 19 -14.68 -1.88 -3.49
CA VAL A 19 -14.82 -3.33 -3.71
C VAL A 19 -16.14 -3.84 -3.13
N ILE A 20 -16.48 -3.44 -1.90
CA ILE A 20 -17.75 -3.83 -1.25
C ILE A 20 -18.93 -3.30 -2.06
N TYR A 21 -18.88 -2.05 -2.53
CA TYR A 21 -19.91 -1.45 -3.35
C TYR A 21 -20.13 -2.27 -4.64
N VAL A 22 -19.06 -2.58 -5.38
CA VAL A 22 -19.17 -3.35 -6.62
C VAL A 22 -19.74 -4.74 -6.34
N TYR A 23 -19.24 -5.42 -5.30
CA TYR A 23 -19.66 -6.78 -4.98
C TYR A 23 -21.12 -6.85 -4.50
N TRP A 24 -21.56 -5.90 -3.67
CA TRP A 24 -22.90 -5.94 -3.07
C TRP A 24 -23.98 -5.33 -3.96
N PHE A 25 -23.65 -4.27 -4.72
CA PHE A 25 -24.64 -3.47 -5.43
C PHE A 25 -24.65 -3.68 -6.94
N GLU A 26 -23.49 -3.85 -7.57
CA GLU A 26 -23.42 -4.08 -9.02
C GLU A 26 -23.67 -5.56 -9.31
N PHE A 27 -23.03 -6.48 -8.58
CA PHE A 27 -23.25 -7.91 -8.83
C PHE A 27 -24.65 -8.39 -8.48
N SER A 28 -25.34 -7.76 -7.52
CA SER A 28 -26.74 -8.09 -7.21
C SER A 28 -27.71 -7.80 -8.37
N LYS A 29 -27.31 -6.95 -9.33
CA LYS A 29 -28.14 -6.59 -10.49
C LYS A 29 -27.86 -7.44 -11.73
N THR A 30 -26.77 -8.19 -11.72
CA THR A 30 -26.35 -9.07 -12.82
C THR A 30 -26.59 -10.53 -12.46
N SER A 31 -26.96 -11.37 -13.44
CA SER A 31 -26.95 -12.81 -13.21
C SER A 31 -25.52 -13.29 -12.94
N GLU A 32 -25.34 -14.12 -11.90
CA GLU A 32 -24.01 -14.57 -11.43
C GLU A 32 -23.14 -15.17 -12.54
N THR A 33 -23.74 -15.77 -13.58
CA THR A 33 -23.06 -16.40 -14.71
C THR A 33 -22.42 -15.42 -15.70
N SER A 34 -22.76 -14.13 -15.64
CA SER A 34 -22.23 -13.10 -16.55
C SER A 34 -20.92 -12.46 -16.08
N VAL A 35 -20.56 -12.64 -14.81
CA VAL A 35 -19.43 -11.96 -14.21
C VAL A 35 -18.15 -12.79 -14.37
N SER A 36 -17.17 -12.22 -15.06
CA SER A 36 -15.89 -12.88 -15.30
C SER A 36 -15.16 -13.25 -14.00
N ILE A 37 -14.58 -14.45 -13.93
CA ILE A 37 -13.74 -14.89 -12.81
C ILE A 37 -12.52 -13.99 -12.60
N TYR A 38 -12.01 -13.36 -13.67
CA TYR A 38 -10.91 -12.42 -13.58
C TYR A 38 -11.28 -11.18 -12.75
N LEU A 39 -12.52 -10.69 -12.86
CA LEU A 39 -12.99 -9.55 -12.10
C LEU A 39 -13.07 -9.88 -10.60
N HIS A 40 -13.55 -11.08 -10.25
CA HIS A 40 -13.55 -11.57 -8.88
C HIS A 40 -12.13 -11.66 -8.30
N ALA A 41 -11.18 -12.17 -9.08
CA ALA A 41 -9.78 -12.24 -8.67
C ALA A 41 -9.18 -10.84 -8.43
N TYR A 42 -9.44 -9.87 -9.30
CA TYR A 42 -8.98 -8.48 -9.12
C TYR A 42 -9.59 -7.81 -7.89
N LEU A 43 -10.89 -7.96 -7.67
CA LEU A 43 -11.58 -7.40 -6.49
C LEU A 43 -11.08 -8.05 -5.20
N GLY A 44 -10.94 -9.38 -5.17
CA GLY A 44 -10.40 -10.11 -4.04
C GLY A 44 -8.96 -9.70 -3.72
N PHE A 45 -8.11 -9.58 -4.74
CA PHE A 45 -6.74 -9.11 -4.56
C PHE A 45 -6.69 -7.67 -4.06
N GLY A 46 -7.50 -6.78 -4.62
CA GLY A 46 -7.63 -5.39 -4.17
C GLY A 46 -8.05 -5.29 -2.71
N PHE A 47 -9.00 -6.11 -2.28
CA PHE A 47 -9.46 -6.17 -0.89
C PHE A 47 -8.35 -6.67 0.06
N ILE A 48 -7.78 -7.84 -0.22
CA ILE A 48 -6.76 -8.46 0.65
C ILE A 48 -5.53 -7.56 0.76
N SER A 49 -5.05 -7.03 -0.37
CA SER A 49 -3.89 -6.14 -0.37
C SER A 49 -4.16 -4.82 0.36
N SER A 50 -5.37 -4.26 0.28
CA SER A 50 -5.77 -3.08 1.05
C SER A 50 -5.76 -3.33 2.56
N VAL A 51 -6.28 -4.48 3.01
CA VAL A 51 -6.27 -4.86 4.43
C VAL A 51 -4.84 -5.01 4.94
N ILE A 52 -3.98 -5.69 4.19
CA ILE A 52 -2.56 -5.83 4.55
C ILE A 52 -1.87 -4.47 4.61
N ASN A 53 -2.17 -3.56 3.68
CA ASN A 53 -1.63 -2.21 3.66
C ASN A 53 -2.02 -1.39 4.90
N ILE A 54 -3.29 -1.49 5.34
CA ILE A 54 -3.76 -0.84 6.57
C ILE A 54 -3.00 -1.38 7.78
N ILE A 55 -2.91 -2.71 7.90
CA ILE A 55 -2.18 -3.36 9.00
C ILE A 55 -0.72 -2.91 9.03
N TYR A 56 -0.06 -2.85 7.86
CA TYR A 56 1.31 -2.35 7.75
C TYR A 56 1.43 -0.90 8.25
N HIS A 57 0.55 0.01 7.84
CA HIS A 57 0.63 1.39 8.27
C HIS A 57 0.36 1.55 9.77
N ILE A 58 -0.58 0.80 10.35
CA ILE A 58 -0.85 0.78 11.80
C ILE A 58 0.36 0.26 12.58
N ILE A 59 0.92 -0.89 12.18
CA ILE A 59 2.05 -1.51 12.87
C ILE A 59 3.31 -0.63 12.74
N SER A 60 3.57 -0.10 11.57
CA SER A 60 4.70 0.81 11.34
C SER A 60 4.54 2.15 12.07
N PHE A 61 3.31 2.57 12.41
CA PHE A 61 3.08 3.70 13.32
C PHE A 61 3.52 3.40 14.74
N ARG A 62 3.21 2.20 15.24
CA ARG A 62 3.64 1.75 16.58
C ARG A 62 5.16 1.66 16.67
N PHE A 63 5.82 1.20 15.61
CA PHE A 63 7.28 1.14 15.52
C PHE A 63 7.96 2.52 15.59
N TYR A 64 7.26 3.58 15.18
CA TYR A 64 7.78 4.96 15.23
C TYR A 64 7.69 5.60 16.62
N ARG A 65 6.93 5.02 17.57
CA ARG A 65 6.58 5.67 18.85
C ARG A 65 7.33 5.10 20.06
N ARG A 66 7.91 3.90 19.99
CA ARG A 66 8.60 3.27 21.13
C ARG A 66 9.97 2.76 20.71
N GLU A 67 11.03 3.38 21.24
CA GLU A 67 12.42 2.92 21.07
C GLU A 67 12.67 1.58 21.78
N GLU A 68 11.87 1.24 22.79
CA GLU A 68 12.22 0.24 23.80
C GLU A 68 11.66 -1.18 23.59
N LYS A 69 10.70 -1.41 22.68
CA LYS A 69 10.10 -2.76 22.47
C LYS A 69 9.99 -3.10 20.99
N ARG A 70 11.14 -3.37 20.37
CA ARG A 70 11.31 -3.68 18.94
C ARG A 70 11.31 -5.18 18.60
N ASN A 71 10.55 -6.01 19.32
CA ASN A 71 10.40 -7.43 18.96
C ASN A 71 9.30 -7.64 17.90
N LEU A 72 9.43 -6.98 16.76
CA LEU A 72 8.65 -7.38 15.58
C LEU A 72 9.39 -8.54 14.94
N ASP A 73 8.72 -9.69 14.82
CA ASP A 73 9.26 -10.82 14.10
C ASP A 73 9.71 -10.34 12.70
N LYS A 74 10.99 -10.60 12.38
CA LYS A 74 11.61 -10.20 11.11
C LYS A 74 10.78 -10.70 9.92
N LYS A 75 10.12 -11.85 10.06
CA LYS A 75 9.24 -12.42 9.03
C LYS A 75 7.99 -11.58 8.82
N LEU A 76 7.31 -11.19 9.89
CA LEU A 76 6.09 -10.37 9.83
C LEU A 76 6.36 -9.00 9.21
N SER A 77 7.46 -8.35 9.60
CA SER A 77 7.86 -7.07 9.02
C SER A 77 8.10 -7.16 7.50
N LYS A 78 8.75 -8.25 7.05
CA LYS A 78 9.00 -8.50 5.62
C LYS A 78 7.70 -8.73 4.85
N ILE A 79 6.77 -9.53 5.38
CA ILE A 79 5.48 -9.80 4.75
C ILE A 79 4.66 -8.51 4.59
N LEU A 80 4.57 -7.70 5.64
CA LEU A 80 3.81 -6.44 5.61
C LEU A 80 4.39 -5.42 4.62
N TRP A 81 5.72 -5.35 4.53
CA TRP A 81 6.41 -4.50 3.56
C TRP A 81 6.16 -4.96 2.12
N ILE A 82 6.24 -6.27 1.85
CA ILE A 82 5.90 -6.83 0.52
C ILE A 82 4.44 -6.52 0.19
N GLY A 83 3.52 -6.73 1.14
CA GLY A 83 2.10 -6.45 0.94
C GLY A 83 1.81 -5.00 0.56
N THR A 84 2.50 -4.04 1.20
CA THR A 84 2.40 -2.61 0.86
C THR A 84 2.89 -2.32 -0.55
N ILE A 85 3.99 -2.95 -0.97
CA ILE A 85 4.49 -2.82 -2.34
C ILE A 85 3.52 -3.44 -3.34
N CYS A 86 2.97 -4.61 -3.05
CA CYS A 86 1.98 -5.25 -3.91
C CYS A 86 0.73 -4.38 -4.05
N PHE A 87 0.20 -3.82 -2.94
CA PHE A 87 -0.92 -2.89 -2.97
C PHE A 87 -0.60 -1.64 -3.79
N SER A 88 0.56 -1.04 -3.58
CA SER A 88 0.96 0.18 -4.29
C SER A 88 1.15 -0.08 -5.79
N ALA A 89 1.80 -1.19 -6.16
CA ALA A 89 1.98 -1.62 -7.53
C ALA A 89 0.63 -1.93 -8.21
N PHE A 90 -0.31 -2.52 -7.47
CA PHE A 90 -1.68 -2.75 -7.94
C PHE A 90 -2.40 -1.44 -8.26
N LEU A 91 -2.33 -0.44 -7.39
CA LEU A 91 -2.92 0.87 -7.67
C LEU A 91 -2.28 1.54 -8.90
N VAL A 92 -0.96 1.44 -9.05
CA VAL A 92 -0.26 1.95 -10.25
C VAL A 92 -0.71 1.20 -11.49
N TYR A 93 -0.86 -0.12 -11.42
CA TYR A 93 -1.37 -0.94 -12.52
C TYR A 93 -2.79 -0.52 -12.91
N VAL A 94 -3.71 -0.44 -11.95
CA VAL A 94 -5.10 -0.02 -12.21
C VAL A 94 -5.13 1.38 -12.81
N GLY A 95 -4.47 2.35 -12.18
CA GLY A 95 -4.41 3.73 -12.69
C GLY A 95 -3.76 3.83 -14.08
N GLY A 96 -2.73 3.03 -14.35
CA GLY A 96 -2.08 2.93 -15.66
C GLY A 96 -2.98 2.33 -16.73
N THR A 97 -3.73 1.27 -16.40
CA THR A 97 -4.73 0.71 -17.32
C THR A 97 -5.86 1.69 -17.61
N THR A 98 -6.32 2.45 -16.61
CA THR A 98 -7.31 3.51 -16.80
C THR A 98 -6.77 4.61 -17.74
N LEU A 99 -5.54 5.09 -17.54
CA LEU A 99 -4.92 6.05 -18.46
C LEU A 99 -4.80 5.49 -19.87
N TYR A 100 -4.35 4.25 -20.02
CA TYR A 100 -4.20 3.61 -21.32
C TYR A 100 -5.54 3.52 -22.06
N SER A 101 -6.61 3.11 -21.37
CA SER A 101 -7.96 3.13 -21.94
C SER A 101 -8.39 4.53 -22.37
N ILE A 102 -8.16 5.56 -21.54
CA ILE A 102 -8.47 6.95 -21.91
C ILE A 102 -7.73 7.36 -23.18
N MET A 103 -6.44 7.02 -23.31
CA MET A 103 -5.65 7.34 -24.50
C MET A 103 -6.19 6.67 -25.77
N LEU A 104 -6.66 5.41 -25.67
CA LEU A 104 -7.25 4.69 -26.79
C LEU A 104 -8.57 5.32 -27.25
N PHE A 105 -9.45 5.67 -26.31
CA PHE A 105 -10.78 6.22 -26.63
C PHE A 105 -10.79 7.72 -26.91
N MET A 106 -9.69 8.42 -26.63
CA MET A 106 -9.56 9.87 -26.83
C MET A 106 -9.79 10.29 -28.29
N GLY A 107 -9.42 9.43 -29.25
CA GLY A 107 -9.57 9.70 -30.68
C GLY A 107 -11.00 9.54 -31.21
N GLU A 108 -11.84 8.74 -30.56
CA GLU A 108 -13.17 8.37 -31.07
C GLU A 108 -14.33 9.04 -30.35
N PHE A 109 -14.23 9.27 -29.03
CA PHE A 109 -15.38 9.73 -28.21
C PHE A 109 -15.13 11.04 -27.46
N GLY A 110 -13.94 11.63 -27.61
CA GLY A 110 -13.47 12.74 -26.77
C GLY A 110 -13.10 12.28 -25.35
N TYR A 111 -12.50 13.17 -24.55
CA TYR A 111 -12.11 12.85 -23.17
C TYR A 111 -13.04 13.50 -22.16
N GLN A 112 -13.37 12.79 -21.09
CA GLN A 112 -14.02 13.39 -19.92
C GLN A 112 -13.00 13.63 -18.82
N VAL A 113 -13.03 14.82 -18.23
CA VAL A 113 -12.12 15.20 -17.11
C VAL A 113 -12.27 14.22 -15.93
N LYS A 114 -13.45 13.62 -15.75
CA LYS A 114 -13.74 12.63 -14.70
C LYS A 114 -12.84 11.40 -14.80
N ASP A 115 -12.51 10.95 -16.01
CA ASP A 115 -11.69 9.75 -16.21
C ASP A 115 -10.24 10.01 -15.82
N ILE A 116 -9.74 11.22 -16.08
CA ILE A 116 -8.41 11.66 -15.63
C ILE A 116 -8.36 11.70 -14.10
N PHE A 117 -9.38 12.25 -13.45
CA PHE A 117 -9.46 12.24 -11.99
C PHE A 117 -9.51 10.82 -11.42
N LEU A 118 -10.23 9.91 -12.08
CA LEU A 118 -10.28 8.51 -11.69
C LEU A 118 -8.89 7.86 -11.78
N ALA A 119 -8.15 8.08 -12.87
CA ALA A 119 -6.79 7.57 -13.01
C ALA A 119 -5.85 8.14 -11.93
N LEU A 120 -5.92 9.44 -11.67
CA LEU A 120 -5.13 10.10 -10.62
C LEU A 120 -5.47 9.57 -9.22
N LEU A 121 -6.73 9.20 -8.96
CA LEU A 121 -7.17 8.62 -7.70
C LEU A 121 -6.42 7.33 -7.35
N PHE A 122 -5.98 6.55 -8.35
CA PHE A 122 -5.18 5.34 -8.13
C PHE A 122 -3.68 5.61 -8.21
N LEU A 123 -3.23 6.41 -9.19
CA LEU A 123 -1.80 6.66 -9.42
C LEU A 123 -1.13 7.39 -8.26
N VAL A 124 -1.75 8.47 -7.77
CA VAL A 124 -1.17 9.30 -6.70
C VAL A 124 -0.89 8.49 -5.42
N PRO A 125 -1.88 7.79 -4.84
CA PRO A 125 -1.61 6.94 -3.68
C PRO A 125 -0.71 5.75 -4.00
N GLY A 126 -0.76 5.20 -5.22
CA GLY A 126 0.16 4.15 -5.67
C GLY A 126 1.63 4.58 -5.60
N PHE A 127 1.97 5.73 -6.18
CA PHE A 127 3.34 6.28 -6.11
C PHE A 127 3.73 6.66 -4.68
N PHE A 128 2.84 7.29 -3.92
CA PHE A 128 3.13 7.65 -2.54
C PHE A 128 3.33 6.43 -1.63
N GLY A 129 2.61 5.34 -1.86
CA GLY A 129 2.79 4.07 -1.16
C GLY A 129 4.18 3.46 -1.42
N LEU A 130 4.63 3.44 -2.68
CA LEU A 130 5.97 2.98 -3.04
C LEU A 130 7.08 3.84 -2.41
N LEU A 131 6.89 5.17 -2.42
CA LEU A 131 7.83 6.12 -1.81
C LEU A 131 7.90 5.91 -0.29
N GLU A 132 6.76 5.77 0.39
CA GLU A 132 6.71 5.52 1.84
C GLU A 132 7.43 4.22 2.20
N ALA A 133 7.12 3.13 1.50
CA ALA A 133 7.72 1.82 1.75
C ALA A 133 9.25 1.84 1.55
N SER A 134 9.73 2.59 0.55
CA SER A 134 11.15 2.76 0.26
C SER A 134 11.87 3.59 1.33
N LEU A 135 11.26 4.70 1.76
CA LEU A 135 11.79 5.56 2.82
C LEU A 135 11.82 4.83 4.16
N LEU A 136 10.78 4.04 4.48
CA LEU A 136 10.73 3.27 5.72
C LEU A 136 11.84 2.21 5.75
N LYS A 137 12.06 1.50 4.64
CA LYS A 137 13.16 0.52 4.53
C LYS A 137 14.54 1.16 4.74
N LYS A 138 14.79 2.31 4.10
CA LYS A 138 16.04 3.07 4.29
C LYS A 138 16.22 3.48 5.75
N ARG A 139 15.17 3.99 6.39
CA ARG A 139 15.21 4.42 7.81
C ARG A 139 15.44 3.24 8.76
N ILE A 140 14.79 2.10 8.54
CA ILE A 140 14.99 0.90 9.36
C ILE A 140 16.43 0.40 9.22
N LYS A 141 17.00 0.39 8.00
CA LYS A 141 18.39 0.00 7.78
C LYS A 141 19.35 0.91 8.56
N ARG A 142 19.16 2.23 8.47
CA ARG A 142 19.97 3.21 9.20
C ARG A 142 19.90 3.03 10.72
N LEU A 143 18.69 2.90 11.27
CA LEU A 143 18.49 2.70 12.71
C LEU A 143 19.07 1.38 13.22
N LYS A 144 19.15 0.37 12.36
CA LYS A 144 19.82 -0.89 12.70
C LYS A 144 21.34 -0.68 12.78
N THR A 145 21.93 -0.03 11.78
CA THR A 145 23.36 0.28 11.79
C THR A 145 23.77 1.15 12.98
N GLU A 146 22.98 2.19 13.31
CA GLU A 146 23.23 3.03 14.50
C GLU A 146 23.18 2.21 15.80
N ARG A 147 22.25 1.25 15.91
CA ARG A 147 22.17 0.37 17.07
C ARG A 147 23.37 -0.58 17.15
N ASP A 148 23.72 -1.23 16.05
CA ASP A 148 24.83 -2.18 16.00
C ASP A 148 26.15 -1.47 16.38
N LEU A 149 26.36 -0.22 15.93
CA LEU A 149 27.50 0.61 16.35
C LEU A 149 27.46 0.99 17.85
N THR A 150 26.27 1.24 18.40
CA THR A 150 26.12 1.58 19.83
C THR A 150 26.38 0.35 20.72
N GLU A 151 25.92 -0.83 20.29
CA GLU A 151 26.21 -2.11 20.95
C GLU A 151 27.73 -2.39 20.93
N GLU A 152 28.42 -2.19 19.79
CA GLU A 152 29.88 -2.33 19.69
C GLU A 152 30.64 -1.38 20.63
N ILE A 153 30.22 -0.11 20.74
CA ILE A 153 30.85 0.86 21.67
C ILE A 153 30.67 0.43 23.12
N ASN A 154 29.49 -0.08 23.49
CA ASN A 154 29.23 -0.55 24.85
C ASN A 154 30.04 -1.83 25.20
N ASP A 155 30.23 -2.74 24.25
CA ASP A 155 31.07 -3.92 24.43
C ASP A 155 32.56 -3.54 24.62
N ILE A 156 33.05 -2.51 23.92
CA ILE A 156 34.40 -1.97 24.15
C ILE A 156 34.50 -1.32 25.53
N GLY A 157 33.50 -0.53 25.94
CA GLY A 157 33.50 0.15 27.23
C GLY A 157 33.47 -0.81 28.42
N SER A 158 32.73 -1.92 28.30
CA SER A 158 32.60 -2.95 29.34
C SER A 158 33.77 -3.94 29.42
N SER A 159 34.62 -4.03 28.40
CA SER A 159 35.81 -4.89 28.40
C SER A 159 37.08 -4.22 28.95
N ILE A 160 37.02 -2.91 29.23
CA ILE A 160 38.15 -2.11 29.76
C ILE A 160 38.05 -1.92 31.30
N THR A 161 36.90 -2.23 31.91
CA THR A 161 36.67 -2.28 33.36
C THR A 161 36.70 -3.70 33.89
#